data_AF-A0A943SMR5-F1
#
_entry.id   AF-A0A943SMR5-F1
#
_cell.length_a   1.000
_cell.length_b   1.000
_cell.length_c   1.000
_cell.angle_alpha   90.00
_cell.angle_beta   90.00
_cell.angle_gamma   90.00
#
_symmetry.space_group_name_H-M   'P 1'
#
loop_
_entity.id
_entity.type
_entity.pdbx_description
1 polymer ?
#
loop_
_entity_poly.entity_id
_entity_poly.type
_entity_poly.pdbx_seq_one_letter_code
_entity_poly.pdbx_strand_id
1 'polypeptide(L)'
;MARTSPKRARYIELSNFLGVDFANEETEVDVRRSPYAPNMVADRAGRPEKRAGYKQICSFEGRINGIHFYDGEMIVHAGTNFYDAEGNLLYEGANNARSVSFVMGLEEIVDEMSILYHSLYILDGANYLRYDGENLEKVEGYIPTTRAAGIAHEPSNLIQPKRINC
;
A
#
# COMPACT_ATOMS: atom_id res chain seq x y z
N MET A 1 68.81 8.92 -36.25
CA MET A 1 67.40 9.26 -35.97
C MET A 1 66.66 7.99 -35.59
N ALA A 2 66.13 7.89 -34.37
CA ALA A 2 65.30 6.75 -33.98
C ALA A 2 63.92 6.86 -34.65
N ARG A 3 63.53 5.85 -35.44
CA ARG A 3 62.20 5.76 -36.04
C ARG A 3 61.28 5.01 -35.08
N THR A 4 60.36 5.71 -34.44
CA THR A 4 59.26 5.10 -33.70
C THR A 4 58.13 4.74 -34.67
N SER A 5 57.86 3.44 -34.82
CA SER A 5 56.74 2.96 -35.62
C SER A 5 55.43 3.18 -34.85
N PRO A 6 54.37 3.76 -35.46
CA PRO A 6 53.12 4.01 -34.76
C PRO A 6 52.48 2.68 -34.32
N LYS A 7 52.03 2.60 -33.07
CA LYS A 7 51.29 1.43 -32.57
C LYS A 7 50.04 1.23 -33.41
N ARG A 8 49.84 0.01 -33.95
CA ARG A 8 48.62 -0.37 -34.66
C ARG A 8 47.41 -0.15 -33.74
N ALA A 9 46.40 0.54 -34.26
CA ALA A 9 45.10 0.60 -33.61
C ALA A 9 44.51 -0.82 -33.50
N ARG A 10 44.07 -1.18 -32.29
CA ARG A 10 43.29 -2.40 -32.03
C ARG A 10 41.83 -2.00 -31.97
N TYR A 11 40.99 -2.73 -32.70
CA TYR A 11 39.54 -2.57 -32.67
C TYR A 11 38.95 -3.87 -32.12
N ILE A 12 37.89 -3.77 -31.33
CA ILE A 12 37.09 -4.91 -30.88
C ILE A 12 35.73 -4.76 -31.55
N GLU A 13 35.35 -5.76 -32.34
CA GLU A 13 34.05 -5.81 -32.99
C GLU A 13 33.14 -6.73 -32.16
N LEU A 14 32.16 -6.13 -31.49
CA LEU A 14 31.16 -6.88 -30.72
C LEU A 14 29.91 -7.08 -31.58
N SER A 15 29.54 -8.33 -31.80
CA SER A 15 28.30 -8.72 -32.46
C SER A 15 27.53 -9.70 -31.58
N ASN A 16 26.19 -9.58 -31.53
CA ASN A 16 25.28 -10.41 -30.74
C ASN A 16 25.51 -10.34 -29.22
N PHE A 17 24.88 -9.37 -28.55
CA PHE A 17 24.93 -9.25 -27.08
C PHE A 17 24.22 -10.43 -26.39
N LEU A 18 24.92 -11.10 -25.47
CA LEU A 18 24.49 -12.39 -24.87
C LEU A 18 23.94 -12.27 -23.43
N GLY A 19 23.73 -11.05 -22.91
CA GLY A 19 23.25 -10.84 -21.55
C GLY A 19 24.39 -10.78 -20.53
N VAL A 20 24.25 -11.45 -19.39
CA VAL A 20 25.14 -11.34 -18.22
C VAL A 20 25.63 -12.72 -17.79
N ASP A 21 26.88 -12.82 -17.35
CA ASP A 21 27.46 -14.03 -16.75
C ASP A 21 27.93 -13.74 -15.33
N PHE A 22 27.43 -14.51 -14.37
CA PHE A 22 27.88 -14.48 -12.97
C PHE A 22 28.38 -15.84 -12.49
N ALA A 23 28.48 -16.82 -13.39
CA ALA A 23 28.87 -18.20 -13.05
C ALA A 23 30.36 -18.44 -13.26
N ASN A 24 30.98 -17.72 -14.21
CA ASN A 24 32.38 -17.89 -14.58
C ASN A 24 33.26 -16.75 -14.04
N GLU A 25 34.57 -17.00 -13.96
CA GLU A 25 35.55 -15.98 -13.57
C GLU A 25 35.66 -14.87 -14.62
N GLU A 26 36.02 -13.65 -14.22
CA GLU A 26 36.05 -12.45 -15.07
C GLU A 26 36.87 -12.63 -16.37
N THR A 27 37.90 -13.48 -16.34
CA THR A 27 38.78 -13.79 -17.47
C THR A 27 38.15 -14.75 -18.49
N GLU A 28 37.14 -15.51 -18.09
CA GLU A 28 36.43 -16.51 -18.91
C GLU A 28 35.09 -15.98 -19.43
N VAL A 29 34.65 -14.81 -18.96
CA VAL A 29 33.43 -14.16 -19.45
C VAL A 29 33.61 -13.70 -20.89
N ASP A 30 32.74 -14.18 -21.78
CA ASP A 30 32.70 -13.75 -23.17
C ASP A 30 32.47 -12.22 -23.26
N VAL A 31 33.30 -11.53 -24.05
CA VAL A 31 33.28 -10.06 -24.21
C VAL A 31 31.91 -9.52 -24.68
N ARG A 32 31.05 -10.37 -25.26
CA ARG A 32 29.68 -10.04 -25.68
C ARG A 32 28.68 -10.04 -24.52
N ARG A 33 29.11 -10.41 -23.31
CA ARG A 33 28.31 -10.37 -22.10
C ARG A 33 28.64 -9.10 -21.32
N SER A 34 27.59 -8.36 -20.99
CA SER A 34 27.70 -7.11 -20.24
C SER A 34 27.54 -7.42 -18.76
N PRO A 35 28.42 -6.92 -17.87
CA PRO A 35 28.18 -6.97 -16.44
C PRO A 35 27.06 -6.01 -15.99
N TYR A 36 26.62 -5.09 -16.86
CA TYR A 36 25.61 -4.10 -16.53
C TYR A 36 24.19 -4.65 -16.72
N ALA A 37 23.57 -5.04 -15.60
CA ALA A 37 22.28 -5.74 -15.54
C ALA A 37 21.22 -4.99 -14.70
N PRO A 38 20.81 -3.75 -15.06
CA PRO A 38 19.91 -2.94 -14.23
C PRO A 38 18.50 -3.54 -14.02
N ASN A 39 18.12 -4.52 -14.86
CA ASN A 39 16.85 -5.23 -14.77
C ASN A 39 16.94 -6.59 -14.05
N MET A 40 18.00 -6.80 -13.27
CA MET A 40 18.15 -7.98 -12.41
C MET A 40 17.87 -7.60 -10.95
N VAL A 41 17.20 -8.49 -10.21
CA VAL A 41 17.01 -8.42 -8.76
C VAL A 41 17.36 -9.78 -8.16
N ALA A 42 17.64 -9.84 -6.87
CA ALA A 42 17.85 -11.11 -6.19
C ALA A 42 16.49 -11.69 -5.78
N ASP A 43 16.30 -12.99 -5.98
CA ASP A 43 15.16 -13.73 -5.45
C ASP A 43 15.27 -13.88 -3.91
N ARG A 44 14.28 -14.53 -3.29
CA ARG A 44 14.27 -14.76 -1.82
C ARG A 44 15.48 -15.58 -1.32
N ALA A 45 16.13 -16.35 -2.19
CA ALA A 45 17.32 -17.15 -1.90
C ALA A 45 18.64 -16.45 -2.34
N GLY A 46 18.57 -15.22 -2.85
CA GLY A 46 19.73 -14.46 -3.31
C GLY A 46 20.16 -14.72 -4.76
N ARG A 47 19.41 -15.53 -5.53
CA ARG A 47 19.76 -15.85 -6.92
C ARG A 47 19.33 -14.71 -7.85
N PRO A 48 20.15 -14.35 -8.86
CA PRO A 48 19.76 -13.33 -9.82
C PRO A 48 18.54 -13.78 -10.65
N GLU A 49 17.46 -13.01 -10.58
CA GLU A 49 16.28 -13.16 -11.42
C GLU A 49 15.97 -11.87 -12.18
N LYS A 50 15.20 -11.99 -13.27
CA LYS A 50 14.72 -10.81 -14.01
C LYS A 50 13.69 -10.08 -13.15
N ARG A 51 13.82 -8.76 -13.05
CA ARG A 51 12.74 -7.92 -12.52
C ARG A 51 11.55 -8.01 -13.46
N ALA A 52 10.52 -8.75 -13.06
CA ALA A 52 9.26 -8.78 -13.77
C ALA A 52 8.63 -7.38 -13.73
N GLY A 53 8.04 -6.96 -14.85
CA GLY A 53 7.29 -5.71 -14.91
C GLY A 53 6.02 -5.77 -14.07
N TYR A 54 5.26 -4.68 -14.09
CA TYR A 54 3.96 -4.65 -13.43
C TYR A 54 2.90 -5.37 -14.27
N LYS A 55 2.04 -6.14 -13.61
CA LYS A 55 0.81 -6.68 -14.18
C LYS A 55 -0.37 -5.91 -13.58
N GLN A 56 -1.26 -5.41 -14.41
CA GLN A 56 -2.52 -4.83 -13.94
C GLN A 56 -3.40 -5.93 -13.34
N ILE A 57 -3.83 -5.72 -12.08
CA ILE A 57 -4.71 -6.65 -11.36
C ILE A 57 -6.16 -6.18 -11.49
N CYS A 58 -6.39 -4.87 -11.36
CA CYS A 58 -7.69 -4.21 -11.41
C CYS A 58 -7.54 -2.79 -11.98
N SER A 59 -8.65 -2.19 -12.39
CA SER A 59 -8.71 -0.83 -12.91
C SER A 59 -9.96 -0.14 -12.37
N PHE A 60 -9.80 1.10 -11.92
CA PHE A 60 -10.88 1.91 -11.37
C PHE A 60 -10.87 3.27 -12.06
N GLU A 61 -12.04 3.87 -12.18
CA GLU A 61 -12.19 5.21 -12.72
C GLU A 61 -11.66 6.25 -11.71
N GLY A 62 -10.88 7.22 -12.22
CA GLY A 62 -10.32 8.30 -11.42
C GLY A 62 -8.98 8.00 -10.76
N ARG A 63 -8.54 8.93 -9.91
CA ARG A 63 -7.24 8.86 -9.23
C ARG A 63 -7.31 7.87 -8.07
N ILE A 64 -6.36 6.93 -8.01
CA ILE A 64 -6.17 6.09 -6.82
C ILE A 64 -5.60 6.93 -5.69
N ASN A 65 -6.42 7.15 -4.67
CA ASN A 65 -6.14 7.96 -3.50
C ASN A 65 -5.56 7.13 -2.33
N GLY A 66 -5.87 5.84 -2.30
CA GLY A 66 -5.39 4.89 -1.29
C GLY A 66 -5.86 3.46 -1.61
N ILE A 67 -5.11 2.49 -1.13
CA ILE A 67 -5.49 1.08 -1.12
C ILE A 67 -5.33 0.62 0.32
N HIS A 68 -6.40 0.03 0.86
CA HIS A 68 -6.51 -0.38 2.25
C HIS A 68 -6.81 -1.88 2.30
N PHE A 69 -6.37 -2.54 3.37
CA PHE A 69 -6.58 -3.97 3.55
C PHE A 69 -7.25 -4.21 4.90
N TYR A 70 -8.24 -5.11 4.90
CA TYR A 70 -8.94 -5.55 6.11
C TYR A 70 -9.26 -7.03 5.98
N ASP A 71 -8.70 -7.84 6.88
CA ASP A 71 -8.88 -9.30 6.91
C ASP A 71 -8.66 -10.03 5.55
N GLY A 72 -7.71 -9.53 4.75
CA GLY A 72 -7.41 -10.07 3.42
C GLY A 72 -8.19 -9.41 2.28
N GLU A 73 -9.28 -8.71 2.59
CA GLU A 73 -10.07 -7.94 1.61
C GLU A 73 -9.38 -6.63 1.25
N MET A 74 -9.45 -6.26 -0.02
CA MET A 74 -8.86 -5.03 -0.56
C MET A 74 -9.95 -3.97 -0.78
N ILE A 75 -9.75 -2.81 -0.19
CA ILE A 75 -10.63 -1.65 -0.32
C ILE A 75 -9.86 -0.55 -1.05
N VAL A 76 -10.36 -0.14 -2.21
CA VAL A 76 -9.70 0.81 -3.10
C VAL A 76 -10.43 2.14 -3.08
N HIS A 77 -9.71 3.20 -2.72
CA HIS A 77 -10.20 4.57 -2.84
C HIS A 77 -9.82 5.13 -4.21
N ALA A 78 -10.82 5.33 -5.07
CA ALA A 78 -10.64 5.86 -6.41
C ALA A 78 -11.59 7.05 -6.68
N GLY A 79 -11.01 8.20 -7.02
CA GLY A 79 -11.77 9.43 -7.25
C GLY A 79 -12.53 9.86 -5.99
N THR A 80 -13.86 9.83 -6.04
CA THR A 80 -14.75 10.19 -4.92
C THR A 80 -15.47 8.99 -4.33
N ASN A 81 -15.01 7.77 -4.63
CA ASN A 81 -15.70 6.53 -4.25
C ASN A 81 -14.72 5.51 -3.67
N PHE A 82 -15.27 4.56 -2.89
CA PHE A 82 -14.56 3.38 -2.45
C PHE A 82 -15.15 2.13 -3.11
N TYR A 83 -14.28 1.19 -3.46
CA TYR A 83 -14.61 -0.06 -4.12
C TYR A 83 -13.96 -1.25 -3.42
N ASP A 84 -14.51 -2.45 -3.61
CA ASP A 84 -13.85 -3.70 -3.26
C ASP A 84 -12.84 -4.15 -4.35
N ALA A 85 -12.28 -5.36 -4.19
CA ALA A 85 -11.32 -5.92 -5.14
C ALA A 85 -11.96 -6.26 -6.50
N GLU A 86 -13.23 -6.62 -6.51
CA GLU A 86 -14.05 -6.99 -7.67
C GLU A 86 -14.55 -5.77 -8.45
N GLY A 87 -14.51 -4.58 -7.86
CA GLY A 87 -14.99 -3.34 -8.46
C GLY A 87 -16.40 -2.94 -8.05
N ASN A 88 -17.01 -3.61 -7.07
CA ASN A 88 -18.29 -3.19 -6.52
C ASN A 88 -18.10 -1.94 -5.66
N LEU A 89 -19.08 -1.05 -5.72
CA LEU A 89 -19.10 0.20 -5.00
C LEU A 89 -19.45 -0.05 -3.52
N LEU A 90 -18.57 0.39 -2.62
CA LEU A 90 -18.76 0.31 -1.17
C LEU A 90 -19.27 1.62 -0.58
N TYR A 91 -18.82 2.76 -1.12
CA TYR A 91 -19.19 4.07 -0.60
C TYR A 91 -19.03 5.18 -1.66
N GLU A 92 -19.97 6.14 -1.65
CA GLU A 92 -19.95 7.32 -2.52
C GLU A 92 -19.76 8.61 -1.72
N GLY A 93 -19.15 9.62 -2.35
CA GLY A 93 -18.95 10.93 -1.72
C GLY A 93 -17.74 10.99 -0.78
N ALA A 94 -16.73 10.18 -1.08
CA ALA A 94 -15.40 10.31 -0.51
C ALA A 94 -14.74 11.60 -1.00
N ASN A 95 -13.83 12.13 -0.20
CA ASN A 95 -12.98 13.25 -0.61
C ASN A 95 -11.95 12.76 -1.63
N ASN A 96 -11.80 13.45 -2.77
CA ASN A 96 -10.80 13.10 -3.77
C ASN A 96 -9.38 13.54 -3.36
N ALA A 97 -8.91 12.98 -2.25
CA ALA A 97 -7.63 13.24 -1.63
C ALA A 97 -7.08 11.95 -1.01
N ARG A 98 -5.79 11.94 -0.67
CA ARG A 98 -5.14 10.76 -0.10
C ARG A 98 -5.84 10.32 1.18
N SER A 99 -6.20 9.05 1.25
CA SER A 99 -6.76 8.43 2.46
C SER A 99 -5.69 7.71 3.28
N VAL A 100 -5.94 7.60 4.58
CA VAL A 100 -5.17 6.80 5.53
C VAL A 100 -6.11 5.91 6.32
N SER A 101 -5.63 4.75 6.76
CA SER A 101 -6.46 3.80 7.50
C SER A 101 -5.71 3.20 8.69
N PHE A 102 -6.48 2.76 9.68
CA PHE A 102 -6.00 2.02 10.84
C PHE A 102 -7.08 1.04 11.30
N VAL A 103 -6.67 -0.07 11.91
CA VAL A 103 -7.60 -1.05 12.49
C VAL A 103 -7.72 -0.79 13.98
N MET A 104 -8.94 -0.79 14.50
CA MET A 104 -9.21 -0.64 15.92
C MET A 104 -10.06 -1.82 16.40
N GLY A 105 -9.66 -2.39 17.53
CA GLY A 105 -10.44 -3.39 18.25
C GLY A 105 -11.56 -2.71 19.06
N LEU A 106 -12.72 -3.32 19.05
CA LEU A 106 -13.92 -2.92 19.76
C LEU A 106 -14.37 -4.07 20.64
N GLU A 107 -14.89 -3.72 21.80
CA GLU A 107 -15.53 -4.63 22.72
C GLU A 107 -16.97 -4.20 22.87
N GLU A 108 -17.89 -5.14 22.70
CA GLU A 108 -19.32 -4.95 22.91
C GLU A 108 -19.82 -6.00 23.87
N ILE A 109 -20.64 -5.58 24.83
CA ILE A 109 -21.24 -6.48 25.82
C ILE A 109 -22.67 -6.77 25.37
N VAL A 110 -22.92 -8.01 24.97
CA VAL A 110 -24.24 -8.51 24.58
C VAL A 110 -24.61 -9.67 25.50
N ASP A 111 -25.75 -9.59 26.19
CA ASP A 111 -26.24 -10.63 27.12
C ASP A 111 -25.17 -11.12 28.12
N GLU A 112 -24.50 -10.18 28.81
CA GLU A 112 -23.42 -10.45 29.78
C GLU A 112 -22.16 -11.11 29.19
N MET A 113 -22.05 -11.20 27.86
CA MET A 113 -20.89 -11.72 27.16
C MET A 113 -20.14 -10.61 26.40
N SER A 114 -18.83 -10.50 26.65
CA SER A 114 -17.95 -9.63 25.88
C SER A 114 -17.64 -10.23 24.51
N ILE A 115 -18.05 -9.55 23.45
CA ILE A 115 -17.73 -9.86 22.06
C ILE A 115 -16.63 -8.89 21.62
N LEU A 116 -15.51 -9.45 21.19
CA LEU A 116 -14.39 -8.69 20.62
C LEU A 116 -14.47 -8.76 19.11
N TYR A 117 -14.48 -7.61 18.46
CA TYR A 117 -14.37 -7.48 17.02
C TYR A 117 -13.38 -6.38 16.67
N HIS A 118 -12.99 -6.32 15.40
CA HIS A 118 -12.21 -5.22 14.88
C HIS A 118 -12.95 -4.58 13.72
N SER A 119 -12.57 -3.36 13.37
CA SER A 119 -13.06 -2.68 12.18
C SER A 119 -11.93 -1.83 11.59
N LEU A 120 -11.95 -1.65 10.27
CA LEU A 120 -11.04 -0.74 9.60
C LEU A 120 -11.63 0.66 9.61
N TYR A 121 -10.86 1.62 10.09
CA TYR A 121 -11.22 3.03 10.07
C TYR A 121 -10.43 3.75 9.00
N ILE A 122 -11.09 4.59 8.22
CA ILE A 122 -10.51 5.32 7.09
C ILE A 122 -10.77 6.82 7.24
N LEU A 123 -9.72 7.61 7.07
CA LEU A 123 -9.74 9.07 7.02
C LEU A 123 -9.34 9.52 5.62
N ASP A 124 -10.23 10.21 4.92
CA ASP A 124 -9.97 10.77 3.57
C ASP A 124 -9.72 12.31 3.60
N GLY A 125 -9.73 12.90 4.78
CA GLY A 125 -9.57 14.34 5.01
C GLY A 125 -10.88 15.15 5.06
N ALA A 126 -12.03 14.55 4.73
CA ALA A 126 -13.35 15.16 4.94
C ALA A 126 -14.34 14.25 5.68
N ASN A 127 -14.23 12.95 5.45
CA ASN A 127 -15.05 11.90 6.03
C ASN A 127 -14.19 11.03 6.97
N TYR A 128 -14.85 10.55 8.03
CA TYR A 128 -14.34 9.49 8.88
C TYR A 128 -15.24 8.28 8.68
N LEU A 129 -14.69 7.21 8.09
CA LEU A 129 -15.44 6.03 7.68
C LEU A 129 -15.01 4.81 8.50
N ARG A 130 -15.93 3.87 8.69
CA ARG A 130 -15.71 2.57 9.31
C ARG A 130 -16.16 1.47 8.35
N TYR A 131 -15.30 0.48 8.16
CA TYR A 131 -15.59 -0.78 7.49
C TYR A 131 -15.62 -1.91 8.50
N ASP A 132 -16.73 -2.63 8.58
CA ASP A 132 -16.91 -3.77 9.50
C ASP A 132 -16.54 -5.13 8.89
N GLY A 133 -16.34 -5.18 7.57
CA GLY A 133 -16.13 -6.41 6.80
C GLY A 133 -17.15 -6.57 5.68
N GLU A 134 -18.28 -5.87 5.75
CA GLU A 134 -19.34 -5.89 4.75
C GLU A 134 -19.72 -4.48 4.30
N ASN A 135 -19.86 -3.53 5.23
CA ASN A 135 -20.38 -2.19 4.98
C ASN A 135 -19.34 -1.11 5.29
N LEU A 136 -19.22 -0.13 4.40
CA LEU A 136 -18.38 1.06 4.60
C LEU A 136 -19.26 2.29 4.85
N GLU A 137 -19.31 2.74 6.11
CA GLU A 137 -20.23 3.79 6.54
C GLU A 137 -19.52 4.93 7.26
N LYS A 138 -20.20 6.08 7.35
CA LYS A 138 -19.71 7.22 8.13
C LYS A 138 -19.79 6.93 9.61
N VAL A 139 -18.73 7.29 10.34
CA VAL A 139 -18.72 7.20 11.80
C VAL A 139 -19.53 8.35 12.37
N GLU A 140 -20.62 8.02 13.06
CA GLU A 140 -21.44 8.99 13.78
C GLU A 140 -21.03 9.08 15.26
N GLY A 141 -20.96 10.31 15.77
CA GLY A 141 -20.69 10.57 17.19
C GLY A 141 -21.97 10.58 18.02
N TYR A 142 -21.97 9.90 19.16
CA TYR A 142 -23.03 10.01 20.18
C TYR A 142 -22.70 11.09 21.22
N ILE A 143 -23.73 11.65 21.86
CA ILE A 143 -23.57 12.63 22.95
C ILE A 143 -23.29 11.88 24.26
N PRO A 144 -22.07 11.92 24.82
CA PRO A 144 -21.73 11.22 26.04
C PRO A 144 -22.22 11.98 27.26
N THR A 145 -22.43 11.24 28.34
CA THR A 145 -22.63 11.82 29.67
C THR A 145 -21.30 11.79 30.41
N THR A 146 -20.60 12.92 30.42
CA THR A 146 -19.22 12.96 30.97
C THR A 146 -19.17 13.06 32.48
N ARG A 147 -20.23 13.60 33.11
CA ARG A 147 -20.38 13.67 34.56
C ARG A 147 -21.82 13.39 34.97
N ALA A 148 -21.97 12.62 36.05
CA ALA A 148 -23.24 12.37 36.72
C ALA A 148 -23.03 12.45 38.24
N ALA A 149 -23.84 13.26 38.94
CA ALA A 149 -23.78 13.44 40.39
C ALA A 149 -22.38 13.83 40.91
N GLY A 150 -21.63 14.61 40.13
CA GLY A 150 -20.28 15.06 40.46
C GLY A 150 -19.16 14.03 40.22
N ILE A 151 -19.49 12.84 39.73
CA ILE A 151 -18.53 11.76 39.42
C ILE A 151 -18.30 11.70 37.90
N ALA A 152 -17.07 11.40 37.48
CA ALA A 152 -16.75 11.15 36.07
C ALA A 152 -17.41 9.85 35.59
N HIS A 153 -18.09 9.90 34.46
CA HIS A 153 -18.85 8.77 33.93
C HIS A 153 -18.23 8.27 32.60
N GLU A 154 -18.53 8.93 31.47
CA GLU A 154 -17.93 8.59 30.17
C GLU A 154 -16.79 9.56 29.77
N PRO A 155 -15.83 9.12 28.96
CA PRO A 155 -14.89 10.00 28.28
C PRO A 155 -15.60 10.90 27.25
N SER A 156 -14.96 12.00 26.87
CA SER A 156 -15.50 12.89 25.84
C SER A 156 -15.39 12.28 24.44
N ASN A 157 -16.49 12.26 23.70
CA ASN A 157 -16.52 11.91 22.28
C ASN A 157 -16.13 13.13 21.43
N LEU A 158 -14.98 13.06 20.76
CA LEU A 158 -14.44 14.17 19.96
C LEU A 158 -15.06 14.28 18.55
N ILE A 159 -15.94 13.35 18.18
CA ILE A 159 -16.62 13.35 16.88
C ILE A 159 -17.82 14.31 16.89
N GLN A 160 -18.42 14.53 18.06
CA GLN A 160 -19.57 15.42 18.20
C GLN A 160 -19.32 16.56 19.22
N PRO A 161 -19.90 17.76 19.01
CA PRO A 161 -19.52 18.97 19.76
C PRO A 161 -20.18 19.14 21.15
N LYS A 162 -21.18 18.33 21.48
CA LYS A 162 -21.99 18.41 22.71
C LYS A 162 -21.53 17.39 23.76
N ARG A 163 -21.97 17.55 25.01
CA ARG A 163 -21.84 16.55 26.07
C ARG A 163 -22.82 16.88 27.18
N ILE A 164 -23.26 15.87 27.92
CA ILE A 164 -24.14 16.05 29.07
C ILE A 164 -23.30 16.05 30.36
N ASN A 165 -23.59 17.01 31.23
CA ASN A 165 -23.10 17.05 32.61
C ASN A 165 -24.31 17.21 33.52
N CYS A 166 -24.54 16.24 34.39
CA CYS A 166 -25.61 16.25 35.37
C CYS A 166 -25.10 16.03 36.80
#